data_AF-A0A8W8JXS4-F1
#
_entry.id   AF-A0A8W8JXS4-F1
#
_cell.length_a   1.000
_cell.length_b   1.000
_cell.length_c   1.000
_cell.angle_alpha   90.00
_cell.angle_beta   90.00
_cell.angle_gamma   90.00
#
_symmetry.space_group_name_H-M   'P 1'
#
loop_
_entity.id
_entity.type
_entity.pdbx_description
1 polymer ?
#
loop_
_entity_poly.entity_id
_entity_poly.type
_entity_poly.pdbx_seq_one_letter_code
_entity_poly.pdbx_strand_id
1 'polypeptide(L)'
;MFPYIKTRLQVISHDQVLLTPIEVAIEDIQKKTKELAVALYQEPPDTKILQMVLQGCIGTTVNQGPVEVAVVFLKDSPENKSQDVRHRNKLRLSFKDFLKKCSDALHKNKSLISSDQKEYQRELERNYHSVRDKLLPYISSNLATLKTKHHRRGNKESPSKHKSSGSSKT
;
A
#
# COMPACT_ATOMS: atom_id res chain seq x y z
N MET A 1 17.90 -18.53 -27.47
CA MET A 1 16.75 -17.61 -27.27
C MET A 1 15.51 -18.29 -27.81
N PHE A 2 14.36 -18.12 -27.16
CA PHE A 2 13.08 -18.64 -27.68
C PHE A 2 12.49 -17.64 -28.69
N PRO A 3 11.82 -18.11 -29.76
CA PRO A 3 11.51 -19.50 -30.09
C PRO A 3 12.72 -20.32 -30.62
N TYR A 4 12.71 -21.65 -30.44
CA TYR A 4 13.78 -22.57 -30.89
C TYR A 4 13.22 -23.93 -31.34
N ILE A 5 13.96 -24.65 -32.20
CA ILE A 5 13.53 -25.94 -32.79
C ILE A 5 13.46 -27.08 -31.76
N LYS A 6 14.31 -27.05 -30.73
CA LYS A 6 14.27 -28.02 -29.62
C LYS A 6 13.31 -27.53 -28.53
N THR A 7 12.60 -28.46 -27.91
CA THR A 7 11.67 -28.21 -26.79
C THR A 7 12.36 -27.85 -25.47
N ARG A 8 13.69 -27.95 -25.39
CA ARG A 8 14.50 -27.64 -24.21
C ARG A 8 15.87 -27.09 -24.60
N LEU A 9 16.37 -26.15 -23.82
CA LEU A 9 17.70 -25.56 -23.96
C LEU A 9 18.40 -25.63 -22.60
N GLN A 10 19.70 -25.85 -22.61
CA GLN A 10 20.52 -25.83 -21.39
C GLN A 10 20.65 -24.40 -20.87
N VAL A 11 20.50 -24.23 -19.56
CA VAL A 11 20.79 -22.97 -18.88
C VAL A 11 22.31 -22.77 -18.86
N ILE A 12 22.79 -21.67 -19.42
CA ILE A 12 24.23 -21.34 -19.53
C ILE A 12 24.68 -20.27 -18.53
N SER A 13 23.73 -19.57 -17.90
CA SER A 13 23.96 -18.55 -16.88
C SER A 13 22.79 -18.52 -15.90
N HIS A 14 23.06 -18.16 -14.64
CA HIS A 14 22.07 -18.10 -13.58
C HIS A 14 22.36 -16.95 -12.62
N ASP A 15 21.42 -16.03 -12.48
CA ASP A 15 21.49 -14.91 -11.55
C ASP A 15 20.44 -15.09 -10.43
N GLN A 16 20.81 -14.78 -9.18
CA GLN A 16 19.93 -14.85 -8.03
C GLN A 16 19.69 -13.47 -7.44
N VAL A 17 18.42 -13.14 -7.20
CA VAL A 17 18.00 -11.93 -6.49
C VAL A 17 17.16 -12.35 -5.30
N LEU A 18 17.57 -11.94 -4.10
CA LEU A 18 16.85 -12.19 -2.86
C LEU A 18 16.00 -10.97 -2.51
N LEU A 19 14.70 -11.19 -2.35
CA LEU A 19 13.75 -10.17 -1.88
C LEU A 19 13.59 -10.26 -0.38
N THR A 20 13.55 -9.10 0.28
CA THR A 20 13.17 -9.00 1.68
C THR A 20 11.68 -9.30 1.86
N PRO A 21 11.23 -9.70 3.07
CA PRO A 21 9.81 -10.03 3.30
C PRO A 21 8.83 -8.90 2.94
N ILE A 22 9.23 -7.63 3.12
CA ILE A 22 8.41 -6.48 2.73
C ILE A 22 8.35 -6.29 1.22
N GLU A 23 9.41 -6.61 0.47
CA GLU A 23 9.41 -6.56 -0.99
C GLU A 23 8.47 -7.61 -1.57
N VAL A 24 8.50 -8.84 -1.02
CA VAL A 24 7.55 -9.90 -1.38
C VAL A 24 6.12 -9.44 -1.12
N ALA A 25 5.85 -8.87 0.06
CA ALA A 25 4.52 -8.34 0.39
C ALA A 25 4.06 -7.23 -0.57
N ILE A 26 4.96 -6.34 -1.00
CA ILE A 26 4.67 -5.30 -1.98
C ILE A 26 4.31 -5.93 -3.33
N GLU A 27 5.10 -6.88 -3.82
CA GLU A 27 4.85 -7.57 -5.08
C GLU A 27 3.50 -8.30 -5.07
N ASP A 28 3.18 -8.99 -3.98
CA ASP A 28 1.91 -9.70 -3.84
C ASP A 28 0.69 -8.77 -3.90
N ILE A 29 0.72 -7.66 -3.17
CA ILE A 29 -0.37 -6.67 -3.21
C ILE A 29 -0.47 -6.03 -4.60
N GLN A 30 0.66 -5.69 -5.23
CA GLN A 30 0.67 -5.11 -6.57
C GLN A 30 0.18 -6.09 -7.63
N LYS A 31 0.57 -7.37 -7.54
CA LYS A 31 0.12 -8.43 -8.43
C LYS A 31 -1.39 -8.62 -8.32
N LYS A 32 -1.93 -8.75 -7.10
CA LYS A 32 -3.39 -8.83 -6.89
C LYS A 32 -4.12 -7.60 -7.43
N THR A 33 -3.57 -6.41 -7.21
CA THR A 33 -4.15 -5.16 -7.72
C THR A 33 -4.19 -5.14 -9.25
N LYS A 34 -3.12 -5.65 -9.90
CA LYS A 34 -3.05 -5.77 -11.36
C LYS A 34 -4.04 -6.81 -11.89
N GLU A 35 -4.14 -7.98 -11.26
CA GLU A 35 -5.12 -9.01 -11.62
C GLU A 35 -6.55 -8.47 -11.54
N LEU A 36 -6.88 -7.74 -10.47
CA LEU A 36 -8.18 -7.09 -10.34
C LEU A 36 -8.39 -6.00 -11.40
N ALA A 37 -7.37 -5.20 -11.70
CA ALA A 37 -7.46 -4.18 -12.75
C ALA A 37 -7.69 -4.79 -14.14
N VAL A 38 -7.05 -5.92 -14.46
CA VAL A 38 -7.27 -6.65 -15.71
C VAL A 38 -8.73 -7.12 -15.79
N ALA A 39 -9.27 -7.72 -14.72
CA ALA A 39 -10.67 -8.15 -14.70
C ALA A 39 -11.66 -6.97 -14.77
N LEU A 40 -11.34 -5.85 -14.13
CA LEU A 40 -12.16 -4.64 -14.08
C LEU A 40 -12.30 -3.97 -15.45
N TYR A 41 -11.22 -3.89 -16.22
CA TYR A 41 -11.18 -3.20 -17.51
C TYR A 41 -11.29 -4.13 -18.71
N GLN A 42 -11.63 -5.41 -18.49
CA GLN A 42 -11.85 -6.37 -19.55
C GLN A 42 -13.08 -5.98 -20.39
N GLU A 43 -12.94 -6.00 -21.72
CA GLU A 43 -14.01 -5.76 -22.67
C GLU A 43 -14.05 -6.92 -23.70
N PRO A 44 -15.17 -7.64 -23.86
CA PRO A 44 -16.41 -7.49 -23.08
C PRO A 44 -16.23 -7.91 -21.61
N PRO A 45 -17.04 -7.36 -20.67
CA PRO A 45 -16.90 -7.68 -19.25
C PRO A 45 -17.18 -9.16 -18.96
N ASP A 46 -16.30 -9.81 -18.18
CA ASP A 46 -16.55 -11.13 -17.60
C ASP A 46 -16.89 -10.98 -16.11
N THR A 47 -18.19 -10.99 -15.83
CA THR A 47 -18.72 -10.83 -14.47
C THR A 47 -18.22 -11.92 -13.52
N LYS A 48 -18.03 -13.16 -13.99
CA LYS A 48 -17.60 -14.27 -13.13
C LYS A 48 -16.14 -14.12 -12.72
N ILE A 49 -15.27 -13.77 -13.67
CA ILE A 49 -13.86 -13.49 -13.38
C ILE A 49 -13.73 -12.28 -12.46
N LEU A 50 -14.45 -11.19 -12.73
CA LEU A 50 -14.44 -10.00 -11.87
C LEU A 50 -14.87 -10.34 -10.44
N GLN A 51 -15.96 -11.09 -10.28
CA GLN A 51 -16.46 -11.50 -8.96
C GLN A 51 -15.48 -12.42 -8.23
N MET A 52 -14.88 -13.39 -8.93
CA MET A 52 -13.89 -14.31 -8.36
C MET A 52 -12.66 -13.55 -7.84
N VAL A 53 -12.08 -12.67 -8.66
CA VAL A 53 -10.88 -11.90 -8.27
C VAL A 53 -11.21 -10.91 -7.15
N LEU A 54 -12.33 -10.20 -7.24
CA LEU A 54 -12.76 -9.26 -6.21
C LEU A 54 -12.99 -9.96 -4.88
N GLN A 55 -13.73 -11.08 -4.86
CA GLN A 55 -13.96 -11.85 -3.64
C GLN A 55 -12.65 -12.40 -3.06
N GLY A 56 -11.71 -12.85 -3.89
CA GLY A 56 -10.35 -13.24 -3.47
C GLY A 56 -9.48 -12.09 -2.94
N CYS A 57 -9.88 -10.83 -3.16
CA CYS A 57 -9.21 -9.65 -2.62
C CYS A 57 -9.77 -9.24 -1.24
N ILE A 58 -11.09 -9.19 -1.09
CA ILE A 58 -11.75 -8.61 0.10
C ILE A 58 -12.52 -9.61 0.96
N GLY A 59 -12.82 -10.81 0.44
CA GLY A 59 -13.57 -11.87 1.12
C GLY A 59 -12.73 -13.09 1.45
N THR A 60 -11.42 -12.94 1.66
CA THR A 60 -10.53 -14.06 1.99
C THR A 60 -10.91 -14.69 3.34
N THR A 61 -11.28 -15.98 3.33
CA THR A 61 -11.64 -16.73 4.55
C THR A 61 -10.57 -17.74 4.99
N VAL A 62 -9.73 -18.20 4.06
CA VAL A 62 -8.72 -19.25 4.31
C VAL A 62 -7.32 -18.66 4.53
N ASN A 63 -6.96 -17.63 3.77
CA ASN A 63 -5.68 -16.93 3.91
C ASN A 63 -5.85 -15.72 4.84
N GLN A 64 -4.78 -15.33 5.54
CA GLN A 64 -4.79 -14.23 6.54
C GLN A 64 -5.17 -12.84 5.98
N GLY A 65 -5.32 -12.72 4.65
CA GLY A 65 -5.87 -11.55 3.99
C GLY A 65 -4.93 -10.33 3.94
N PRO A 66 -5.31 -9.24 3.24
CA PRO A 66 -4.47 -8.06 3.08
C PRO A 66 -4.25 -7.28 4.39
N VAL A 67 -5.15 -7.43 5.37
CA VAL A 67 -5.07 -6.73 6.67
C VAL A 67 -3.85 -7.20 7.46
N GLU A 68 -3.60 -8.51 7.53
CA GLU A 68 -2.48 -9.04 8.31
C GLU A 68 -1.13 -8.56 7.77
N VAL A 69 -1.00 -8.49 6.44
CA VAL A 69 0.19 -7.92 5.79
C VAL A 69 0.44 -6.48 6.25
N ALA A 70 -0.61 -5.66 6.33
CA ALA A 70 -0.48 -4.30 6.86
C ALA A 70 -0.12 -4.28 8.35
N VAL A 71 -0.68 -5.17 9.17
CA VAL A 71 -0.34 -5.28 10.60
C VAL A 71 1.15 -5.62 10.78
N VAL A 72 1.66 -6.61 10.06
CA VAL A 72 3.06 -7.05 10.16
C VAL A 72 4.03 -5.93 9.77
N PHE A 73 3.83 -5.31 8.60
CA PHE A 73 4.83 -4.40 8.02
C PHE A 73 4.62 -2.91 8.30
N LEU A 74 3.39 -2.49 8.62
CA LEU A 74 3.06 -1.06 8.74
C LEU A 74 2.77 -0.60 10.17
N LYS A 75 2.46 -1.50 11.11
CA LYS A 75 2.27 -1.19 12.54
C LYS A 75 3.52 -0.50 13.11
N ASP A 76 3.31 0.49 13.97
CA ASP A 76 4.42 1.19 14.62
C ASP A 76 5.01 0.31 15.72
N SER A 77 6.07 -0.41 15.38
CA SER A 77 6.84 -1.31 16.26
C SER A 77 8.33 -0.92 16.20
N PRO A 78 9.13 -1.10 17.26
CA PRO A 78 10.57 -0.87 17.23
C PRO A 78 11.27 -1.55 16.05
N GLU A 79 10.89 -2.79 15.72
CA GLU A 79 11.41 -3.56 14.58
C GLU A 79 11.10 -2.88 13.23
N ASN A 80 9.88 -2.37 13.08
CA ASN A 80 9.44 -1.68 11.86
C ASN A 80 10.00 -0.24 11.74
N LYS A 81 10.50 0.34 12.84
CA LYS A 81 11.17 1.65 12.83
C LYS A 81 12.58 1.58 12.24
N SER A 82 13.25 0.44 12.34
CA SER A 82 14.56 0.18 11.72
C SER A 82 14.48 -0.24 10.25
N GLN A 83 13.30 -0.62 9.74
CA GLN A 83 13.10 -1.01 8.33
C GLN A 83 13.13 0.19 7.37
N ASP A 84 13.45 -0.08 6.09
CA ASP A 84 13.50 0.94 5.04
C ASP A 84 12.15 1.67 4.89
N VAL A 85 12.17 2.97 5.20
CA VAL A 85 11.01 3.88 5.09
C VAL A 85 10.46 3.89 3.67
N ARG A 86 11.30 3.68 2.64
CA ARG A 86 10.88 3.61 1.23
C ARG A 86 9.98 2.41 0.99
N HIS A 87 10.34 1.22 1.47
CA HIS A 87 9.52 0.02 1.29
C HIS A 87 8.20 0.13 2.05
N ARG A 88 8.21 0.66 3.27
CA ARG A 88 6.96 0.92 4.02
C ARG A 88 6.05 1.91 3.31
N ASN A 89 6.60 2.99 2.75
CA ASN A 89 5.82 3.95 1.97
C ASN A 89 5.31 3.36 0.65
N LYS A 90 6.12 2.57 -0.05
CA LYS A 90 5.71 1.84 -1.25
C LYS A 90 4.55 0.90 -0.94
N LEU A 91 4.63 0.12 0.15
CA LEU A 91 3.54 -0.76 0.58
C LEU A 91 2.26 0.01 0.92
N ARG A 92 2.36 1.17 1.60
CA ARG A 92 1.19 2.04 1.85
C ARG A 92 0.54 2.51 0.55
N LEU A 93 1.33 2.91 -0.44
CA LEU A 93 0.82 3.33 -1.76
C LEU A 93 0.16 2.16 -2.49
N SER A 94 0.77 0.97 -2.45
CA SER A 94 0.18 -0.25 -3.01
C SER A 94 -1.18 -0.58 -2.39
N PHE A 95 -1.34 -0.46 -1.07
CA PHE A 95 -2.65 -0.65 -0.43
C PHE A 95 -3.69 0.40 -0.79
N LYS A 96 -3.27 1.67 -0.99
CA LYS A 96 -4.19 2.73 -1.44
C LYS A 96 -4.71 2.44 -2.84
N ASP A 97 -3.84 2.01 -3.76
CA ASP A 97 -4.25 1.61 -5.10
C ASP A 97 -5.15 0.36 -5.07
N PHE A 98 -4.76 -0.65 -4.29
CA PHE A 98 -5.57 -1.86 -4.06
C PHE A 98 -7.00 -1.54 -3.61
N LEU A 99 -7.16 -0.70 -2.58
CA LEU A 99 -8.48 -0.30 -2.07
C LEU A 99 -9.29 0.50 -3.08
N LYS A 100 -8.61 1.35 -3.87
CA LYS A 100 -9.27 2.07 -4.97
C LYS A 100 -9.79 1.11 -6.03
N LYS A 101 -8.97 0.16 -6.49
CA LYS A 101 -9.38 -0.85 -7.47
C LYS A 101 -10.50 -1.75 -6.97
N CYS A 102 -10.49 -2.13 -5.68
CA CYS A 102 -11.60 -2.86 -5.07
C CYS A 102 -12.91 -2.04 -5.10
N SER A 103 -12.84 -0.74 -4.80
CA SER A 103 -14.01 0.15 -4.88
C SER A 103 -14.55 0.26 -6.31
N ASP A 104 -13.66 0.49 -7.28
CA ASP A 104 -14.03 0.58 -8.69
C ASP A 104 -14.66 -0.74 -9.19
N ALA A 105 -14.10 -1.88 -8.78
CA ALA A 105 -14.61 -3.21 -9.09
C ALA A 105 -15.97 -3.50 -8.47
N LEU A 106 -16.23 -3.09 -7.23
CA LEU A 106 -17.55 -3.18 -6.62
C LEU A 106 -18.60 -2.38 -7.40
N HIS A 107 -18.23 -1.17 -7.84
CA HIS A 107 -19.12 -0.31 -8.60
C HIS A 107 -19.44 -0.93 -9.98
N LYS A 108 -18.42 -1.42 -10.69
CA LYS A 108 -18.61 -2.14 -11.96
C LYS A 108 -19.45 -3.40 -11.75
N ASN A 109 -19.15 -4.23 -10.76
CA ASN A 109 -19.92 -5.45 -10.48
C ASN A 109 -21.40 -5.14 -10.24
N LYS A 110 -21.73 -4.09 -9.47
CA LYS A 110 -23.11 -3.66 -9.22
C LYS A 110 -23.90 -3.34 -10.50
N SER A 111 -23.23 -2.87 -11.55
CA SER A 111 -23.85 -2.61 -12.87
C SER A 111 -24.04 -3.87 -13.73
N LEU A 112 -23.34 -4.96 -13.40
CA LEU A 112 -23.31 -6.20 -14.19
C LEU A 112 -24.17 -7.34 -13.59
N ILE A 113 -24.54 -7.25 -12.31
CA ILE A 113 -25.28 -8.31 -11.62
C ILE A 113 -26.77 -8.34 -11.97
N SER A 114 -27.36 -9.53 -11.86
CA SER A 114 -28.81 -9.74 -11.92
C SER A 114 -29.49 -9.61 -10.55
N SER A 115 -30.82 -9.57 -10.50
CA SER A 115 -31.57 -9.29 -9.25
C SER A 115 -31.35 -10.34 -8.15
N ASP A 116 -31.11 -11.58 -8.52
CA ASP A 116 -30.80 -12.72 -7.65
C ASP A 116 -29.44 -12.55 -6.94
N GLN A 117 -28.50 -11.81 -7.51
CA GLN A 117 -27.16 -11.58 -6.96
C GLN A 117 -27.06 -10.34 -6.04
N LYS A 118 -28.18 -9.67 -5.72
CA LYS A 118 -28.18 -8.44 -4.89
C LYS A 118 -27.69 -8.66 -3.46
N GLU A 119 -27.97 -9.79 -2.82
CA GLU A 119 -27.44 -10.08 -1.48
C GLU A 119 -25.93 -10.35 -1.56
N TYR A 120 -25.47 -11.08 -2.58
CA TYR A 120 -24.05 -11.33 -2.80
C TYR A 120 -23.25 -10.03 -2.96
N GLN A 121 -23.76 -9.08 -3.76
CA GLN A 121 -23.14 -7.75 -3.88
C GLN A 121 -23.11 -6.99 -2.54
N ARG A 122 -24.19 -7.03 -1.75
CA ARG A 122 -24.22 -6.39 -0.42
C ARG A 122 -23.18 -6.99 0.51
N GLU A 123 -22.97 -8.31 0.44
CA GLU A 123 -21.94 -8.98 1.23
C GLU A 123 -20.52 -8.59 0.79
N LEU A 124 -20.26 -8.49 -0.52
CA LEU A 124 -18.99 -7.96 -1.02
C LEU A 124 -18.75 -6.51 -0.56
N GLU A 125 -19.78 -5.67 -0.58
CA GLU A 125 -19.70 -4.30 -0.06
C GLU A 125 -19.36 -4.31 1.43
N ARG A 126 -20.04 -5.12 2.27
CA ARG A 126 -19.72 -5.24 3.72
C ARG A 126 -18.27 -5.66 3.95
N ASN A 127 -17.80 -6.67 3.21
CA ASN A 127 -16.43 -7.18 3.30
C ASN A 127 -15.40 -6.10 2.94
N TYR A 128 -15.65 -5.33 1.87
CA TYR A 128 -14.79 -4.21 1.51
C TYR A 128 -14.72 -3.15 2.60
N HIS A 129 -15.85 -2.74 3.17
CA HIS A 129 -15.87 -1.76 4.26
C HIS A 129 -15.07 -2.26 5.47
N SER A 130 -15.26 -3.52 5.86
CA SER A 130 -14.49 -4.16 6.93
C SER A 130 -12.98 -4.15 6.67
N VAL A 131 -12.54 -4.55 5.46
CA VAL A 131 -11.12 -4.54 5.07
C VAL A 131 -10.56 -3.12 5.03
N ARG A 132 -11.29 -2.19 4.41
CA ARG A 132 -10.90 -0.78 4.30
C ARG A 132 -10.71 -0.15 5.67
N ASP A 133 -11.67 -0.32 6.56
CA ASP A 133 -11.66 0.31 7.88
C ASP A 133 -10.54 -0.26 8.75
N LYS A 134 -10.21 -1.55 8.60
CA LYS A 134 -9.03 -2.17 9.24
C LYS A 134 -7.69 -1.72 8.64
N LEU A 135 -7.63 -1.44 7.33
CA LEU A 135 -6.40 -0.98 6.67
C LEU A 135 -6.12 0.51 6.87
N LEU A 136 -7.16 1.34 6.98
CA LEU A 136 -7.06 2.80 7.05
C LEU A 136 -6.06 3.32 8.11
N PRO A 137 -5.99 2.79 9.35
CA PRO A 137 -5.03 3.23 10.35
C PRO A 137 -3.56 3.09 9.92
N TYR A 138 -3.24 2.09 9.09
CA TYR A 138 -1.88 1.77 8.67
C TYR A 138 -1.43 2.57 7.43
N ILE A 139 -2.37 2.89 6.55
CA ILE A 139 -2.12 3.58 5.27
C ILE A 139 -2.30 5.10 5.34
N SER A 140 -3.07 5.59 6.32
CA SER A 140 -3.41 7.02 6.48
C SER A 140 -2.39 7.78 7.33
N SER A 141 -1.39 7.10 7.91
CA SER A 141 -0.36 7.75 8.72
C SER A 141 0.29 8.92 7.97
N ASN A 142 0.06 10.12 8.49
CA ASN A 142 0.48 11.40 7.97
C ASN A 142 1.96 11.42 7.58
N LEU A 143 2.25 11.77 6.32
CA LEU A 143 3.56 12.25 5.86
C LEU A 143 4.02 13.52 6.61
N ALA A 144 3.15 14.16 7.38
CA ALA A 144 3.42 15.40 8.11
C ALA A 144 4.40 15.23 9.31
N THR A 145 4.53 14.04 9.90
CA THR A 145 5.42 13.83 11.06
C THR A 145 6.89 13.62 10.69
N LEU A 146 7.22 13.47 9.40
CA LEU A 146 8.61 13.33 8.94
C LEU A 146 9.29 14.66 8.59
N LYS A 147 8.53 15.75 8.38
CA LYS A 147 9.10 17.07 8.01
C LYS A 147 9.52 17.93 9.21
N THR A 148 9.11 17.61 10.44
CA THR A 148 9.36 18.48 11.61
C THR A 148 10.65 18.19 12.39
N LYS A 149 11.35 17.07 12.13
CA LYS A 149 12.58 16.74 12.88
C LYS A 149 13.87 17.35 12.32
N HIS A 150 13.88 17.86 11.08
CA HIS A 150 15.11 18.37 10.45
C HIS A 150 15.34 19.89 10.57
N HIS A 151 14.43 20.66 11.18
CA HIS A 151 14.52 22.14 11.23
C HIS A 151 14.67 22.73 12.65
N ARG A 152 15.04 21.94 13.67
CA ARG A 152 15.13 22.42 15.07
C ARG A 152 16.52 22.37 15.71
N ARG A 153 17.60 22.37 14.92
CA ARG A 153 18.96 22.55 15.45
C ARG A 153 19.67 23.65 14.67
N GLY A 154 19.73 24.84 15.27
CA GLY A 154 20.66 25.89 14.87
C GLY A 154 20.08 27.29 14.84
N ASN A 155 19.76 27.87 16.01
CA ASN A 155 20.11 29.26 16.27
C ASN A 155 20.07 29.51 17.79
N LYS A 156 21.25 29.59 18.43
CA LYS A 156 21.39 30.25 19.74
C LYS A 156 22.00 31.62 19.48
N GLU A 157 21.31 32.61 20.01
CA GLU A 157 21.46 34.04 19.80
C GLU A 157 22.82 34.59 20.24
N SER A 158 23.31 35.60 19.51
CA SER A 158 24.39 36.51 19.91
C SER A 158 23.85 37.58 20.87
N PRO A 159 24.62 38.11 21.85
CA PRO A 159 24.09 39.05 22.84
C PRO A 159 23.97 40.48 22.30
N SER A 160 22.85 41.13 22.63
CA SER A 160 22.55 42.54 22.32
C SER A 160 23.26 43.50 23.28
N LYS A 161 23.65 44.65 22.72
CA LYS A 161 24.32 45.79 23.37
C LYS A 161 23.45 46.41 24.47
N HIS A 162 24.04 46.77 25.60
CA HIS A 162 23.50 47.76 26.51
C HIS A 162 24.44 48.97 26.63
N LYS A 163 23.88 50.13 26.29
CA LYS A 163 24.41 51.47 26.50
C LYS A 163 24.48 51.74 28.01
N SER A 164 25.55 52.38 28.46
CA SER A 164 25.50 53.25 29.62
C SER A 164 26.14 54.58 29.26
N SER A 165 25.42 55.65 29.56
CA SER A 165 25.81 57.04 29.38
C SER A 165 25.82 57.70 30.74
N GLY A 166 26.88 58.46 31.03
CA GLY A 166 26.79 59.67 31.86
C GLY A 166 27.61 59.73 33.15
N SER A 167 28.67 60.56 33.10
CA SER A 167 29.07 61.55 34.12
C SER A 167 29.65 61.06 35.45
N SER A 168 30.67 61.68 36.10
CA SER A 168 31.42 62.92 35.91
C SER A 168 32.58 62.98 36.95
N LYS A 169 33.62 63.78 36.64
CA LYS A 169 34.54 64.51 37.56
C LYS A 169 35.49 63.66 38.43
N THR A 170 36.75 64.03 38.69
CA THR A 170 37.54 65.27 38.52
C THR A 170 39.00 64.87 38.50
#